data_AF-A0A9X3S543-F1
#
_entry.id   AF-A0A9X3S543-F1
#
_cell.length_a   1.000
_cell.length_b   1.000
_cell.length_c   1.000
_cell.angle_alpha   90.00
_cell.angle_beta   90.00
_cell.angle_gamma   90.00
#
_symmetry.space_group_name_H-M   'P 1'
#
loop_
_entity.id
_entity.type
_entity.pdbx_description
1 polymer ?
#
loop_
_entity_poly.entity_id
_entity_poly.type
_entity_poly.pdbx_seq_one_letter_code
_entity_poly.pdbx_strand_id
1 'polypeptide(L)'
;MRVGVIGGGLMGSGIAEVCARSGVDVTVVEADDERAERSRAAIERSLARAVRSGKLDEAGQAAALEHLAVTSTFEDIAGSDAAIEAVVEDEQLKRDVFKRLDDLLPDAKFLASNTSSVPIMKLGAGTKHPGRVLGMHFFNPVPVLPLVELVTSIMTEPETVEAVREFAEGTLGKQCIDSQDRAGFVVNALLIPYLLSAIRMYESGFASKEDIDHGMVLGCAHPMGPLRLSDLIGLDTLLAVSESLYDEFRDPASVAPALLNRMVEAGLLGRKSGRGFYDYSK
;
A
#
# COMPACT_ATOMS: atom_id res chain seq x y z
N MET A 1 15.14 6.14 15.60
CA MET A 1 15.32 5.28 14.41
C MET A 1 15.16 6.16 13.19
N ARG A 2 16.00 5.99 12.17
CA ARG A 2 15.94 6.73 10.90
C ARG A 2 15.43 5.84 9.79
N VAL A 3 14.41 6.27 9.06
CA VAL A 3 13.77 5.48 8.00
C VAL A 3 13.81 6.22 6.66
N GLY A 4 14.32 5.56 5.62
CA GLY A 4 14.17 6.03 4.25
C GLY A 4 12.85 5.54 3.66
N VAL A 5 12.07 6.39 3.00
CA VAL A 5 10.88 5.99 2.23
C VAL A 5 11.12 6.31 0.76
N ILE A 6 11.10 5.32 -0.11
CA ILE A 6 11.39 5.52 -1.54
C ILE A 6 10.08 5.62 -2.32
N GLY A 7 9.82 6.80 -2.89
CA GLY A 7 8.56 7.17 -3.52
C GLY A 7 7.60 7.80 -2.52
N GLY A 8 7.12 9.01 -2.84
CA GLY A 8 6.23 9.84 -2.02
C GLY A 8 4.81 9.95 -2.59
N GLY A 9 4.39 8.97 -3.41
CA GLY A 9 3.01 8.84 -3.87
C GLY A 9 2.01 8.60 -2.73
N LEU A 10 0.80 8.14 -3.06
CA LEU A 10 -0.27 7.95 -2.07
C LEU A 10 0.16 7.09 -0.86
N MET A 11 0.78 5.95 -1.12
CA MET A 11 1.24 5.04 -0.07
C MET A 11 2.47 5.58 0.66
N GLY A 12 3.49 6.01 -0.08
CA GLY A 12 4.73 6.54 0.48
C GLY A 12 4.53 7.75 1.40
N SER A 13 3.69 8.71 0.97
CA SER A 13 3.30 9.85 1.81
C SER A 13 2.59 9.40 3.09
N GLY A 14 1.71 8.39 3.02
CA GLY A 14 1.02 7.86 4.20
C GLY A 14 1.95 7.09 5.15
N ILE A 15 2.92 6.36 4.61
CA ILE A 15 3.97 5.68 5.38
C ILE A 15 4.87 6.70 6.07
N ALA A 16 5.29 7.74 5.35
CA ALA A 16 6.10 8.82 5.92
C ALA A 16 5.34 9.57 7.03
N GLU A 17 4.06 9.88 6.81
CA GLU A 17 3.22 10.54 7.83
C GLU A 17 3.12 9.70 9.11
N VAL A 18 2.88 8.39 9.02
CA VAL A 18 2.77 7.55 10.23
C VAL A 18 4.11 7.43 10.95
N CYS A 19 5.24 7.36 10.22
CA CYS A 19 6.57 7.36 10.83
C CYS A 19 6.82 8.68 11.59
N ALA A 20 6.61 9.81 10.92
CA ALA A 20 6.81 11.13 11.49
C ALA A 20 5.95 11.38 12.74
N ARG A 21 4.67 10.98 12.70
CA ARG A 21 3.75 11.09 13.85
C ARG A 21 4.15 10.20 15.04
N SER A 22 4.92 9.14 14.79
CA SER A 22 5.49 8.26 15.81
C SER A 22 6.87 8.73 16.33
N GLY A 23 7.34 9.91 15.93
CA GLY A 23 8.65 10.44 16.34
C GLY A 23 9.84 9.76 15.64
N VAL A 24 9.60 9.11 14.49
CA VAL A 24 10.64 8.48 13.67
C VAL A 24 11.13 9.48 12.65
N ASP A 25 12.43 9.76 12.65
CA ASP A 25 13.08 10.57 11.61
C ASP A 25 12.93 9.85 10.26
N VAL A 26 12.15 10.46 9.37
CA VAL A 26 11.82 9.88 8.07
C VAL A 26 12.24 10.81 6.95
N THR A 27 12.93 10.24 5.96
CA THR A 27 13.33 10.94 4.73
C THR A 27 12.68 10.28 3.54
N VAL A 28 11.81 11.03 2.86
CA VAL A 28 11.16 10.59 1.61
C VAL A 28 12.04 10.97 0.44
N VAL A 29 12.38 9.98 -0.39
CA VAL A 29 13.13 10.17 -1.63
C VAL A 29 12.17 10.11 -2.81
N GLU A 30 12.18 11.14 -3.63
CA GLU A 30 11.44 11.24 -4.89
C GLU A 30 12.37 11.24 -6.10
N ALA A 31 11.83 11.00 -7.29
CA ALA A 31 12.64 10.93 -8.51
C ALA A 31 13.16 12.29 -9.01
N ASP A 32 12.48 13.37 -8.63
CA ASP A 32 12.77 14.74 -9.05
C ASP A 32 12.22 15.75 -8.02
N ASP A 33 12.71 16.99 -8.07
CA ASP A 33 12.32 18.06 -7.13
C ASP A 33 10.83 18.39 -7.19
N GLU A 34 10.22 18.31 -8.38
CA GLU A 34 8.80 18.60 -8.58
C GLU A 34 7.92 17.57 -7.85
N ARG A 35 8.29 16.29 -7.90
CA ARG A 35 7.65 15.21 -7.11
C ARG A 35 7.94 15.36 -5.63
N ALA A 36 9.15 15.73 -5.24
CA ALA A 36 9.52 16.00 -3.85
C ALA A 36 8.63 17.07 -3.22
N GLU A 37 8.44 18.20 -3.91
CA GLU A 37 7.54 19.28 -3.48
C GLU A 37 6.09 18.80 -3.37
N ARG A 38 5.60 18.02 -4.36
CA ARG A 38 4.24 17.46 -4.33
C ARG A 38 4.03 16.51 -3.16
N SER A 39 5.00 15.64 -2.88
CA SER A 39 4.98 14.67 -1.78
C SER A 39 4.95 15.41 -0.44
N ARG A 40 5.86 16.37 -0.22
CA ARG A 40 5.86 17.23 0.98
C ARG A 40 4.51 17.90 1.18
N ALA A 41 3.98 18.54 0.14
CA ALA A 41 2.70 19.22 0.22
C ALA A 41 1.52 18.25 0.47
N ALA A 42 1.59 17.01 -0.02
CA ALA A 42 0.58 15.99 0.26
C ALA A 42 0.58 15.57 1.73
N ILE A 43 1.76 15.33 2.31
CA ILE A 43 1.92 14.99 3.73
C ILE A 43 1.45 16.14 4.62
N GLU A 44 1.88 17.37 4.34
CA GLU A 44 1.45 18.57 5.09
C GLU A 44 -0.08 18.76 5.05
N ARG A 45 -0.71 18.57 3.88
CA ARG A 45 -2.17 18.63 3.74
C ARG A 45 -2.87 17.54 4.55
N SER A 46 -2.31 16.34 4.59
CA SER A 46 -2.85 15.21 5.33
C SER A 46 -2.78 15.45 6.84
N LEU A 47 -1.62 15.90 7.35
CA LEU A 47 -1.45 16.31 8.74
C LEU A 47 -2.41 17.44 9.14
N ALA A 48 -2.53 18.48 8.30
CA ALA A 48 -3.47 19.57 8.54
C ALA A 48 -4.93 19.08 8.56
N ARG A 49 -5.27 18.07 7.75
CA ARG A 49 -6.59 17.43 7.79
C ARG A 49 -6.78 16.63 9.08
N ALA A 50 -5.75 15.93 9.56
CA ALA A 50 -5.79 15.21 10.83
C ALA A 50 -6.09 16.18 11.98
N VAL A 51 -5.44 17.35 12.00
CA VAL A 51 -5.70 18.43 12.96
C VAL A 51 -7.15 18.93 12.89
N ARG A 52 -7.62 19.29 11.70
CA ARG A 52 -9.04 19.72 11.51
C ARG A 52 -10.05 18.66 11.93
N SER A 53 -9.70 17.39 11.85
CA SER A 53 -10.56 16.27 12.25
C SER A 53 -10.42 15.87 13.73
N GLY A 54 -9.59 16.57 14.52
CA GLY A 54 -9.36 16.28 15.93
C GLY A 54 -8.56 14.99 16.20
N LYS A 55 -7.92 14.43 15.17
CA LYS A 55 -7.09 13.21 15.28
C LYS A 55 -5.63 13.50 15.62
N LEU A 56 -5.23 14.77 15.54
CA LEU A 56 -3.91 15.30 15.86
C LEU A 56 -4.12 16.73 16.40
N ASP A 57 -3.25 17.21 17.27
CA ASP A 57 -3.23 18.61 17.70
C ASP A 57 -2.14 19.40 16.96
N GLU A 58 -2.14 20.72 17.11
CA GLU A 58 -1.16 21.60 16.43
C GLU A 58 0.28 21.30 16.85
N ALA A 59 0.49 20.97 18.14
CA ALA A 59 1.79 20.58 18.66
C ALA A 59 2.30 19.26 18.04
N GLY A 60 1.43 18.25 17.94
CA GLY A 60 1.72 16.99 17.28
C GLY A 60 1.96 17.13 15.78
N GLN A 61 1.27 18.07 15.11
CA GLN A 61 1.58 18.42 13.72
C GLN A 61 2.98 19.01 13.58
N ALA A 62 3.33 20.00 14.42
CA ALA A 62 4.65 20.62 14.39
C ALA A 62 5.76 19.58 14.65
N ALA A 63 5.60 18.74 15.67
CA ALA A 63 6.55 17.67 15.99
C ALA A 63 6.71 16.67 14.84
N ALA A 64 5.62 16.24 14.19
CA ALA A 64 5.72 15.36 13.03
C ALA A 64 6.50 16.00 11.87
N LEU A 65 6.32 17.30 11.64
CA LEU A 65 7.05 18.00 10.58
C LEU A 65 8.55 18.15 10.87
N GLU A 66 8.96 18.19 12.14
CA GLU A 66 10.38 18.19 12.54
C GLU A 66 11.08 16.87 12.19
N HIS A 67 10.35 15.76 12.23
CA HIS A 67 10.85 14.43 11.87
C HIS A 67 10.78 14.13 10.37
N LEU A 68 10.28 15.04 9.53
CA LEU A 68 10.02 14.80 8.10
C LEU A 68 10.98 15.59 7.20
N ALA A 69 11.80 14.85 6.45
CA ALA A 69 12.54 15.35 5.30
C ALA A 69 11.98 14.79 3.99
N VAL A 70 12.03 15.58 2.92
CA VAL A 70 11.69 15.14 1.56
C VAL A 70 12.76 15.68 0.61
N THR A 71 13.30 14.81 -0.24
CA THR A 71 14.44 15.09 -1.12
C THR A 71 14.29 14.35 -2.46
N SER A 72 14.99 14.83 -3.48
CA SER A 72 15.20 14.13 -4.76
C SER A 72 16.55 13.40 -4.83
N THR A 73 17.39 13.54 -3.80
CA THR A 73 18.72 12.93 -3.74
C THR A 73 18.65 11.61 -2.99
N PHE A 74 18.93 10.51 -3.69
CA PHE A 74 18.84 9.17 -3.11
C PHE A 74 19.87 8.93 -1.99
N GLU A 75 21.02 9.60 -2.08
CA GLU A 75 22.12 9.45 -1.12
C GLU A 75 21.84 10.12 0.23
N ASP A 76 20.81 10.97 0.34
CA ASP A 76 20.43 11.65 1.59
C ASP A 76 19.91 10.69 2.67
N ILE A 77 19.50 9.48 2.30
CA ILE A 77 19.10 8.43 3.26
C ILE A 77 20.30 7.60 3.76
N ALA A 78 21.54 7.94 3.39
CA ALA A 78 22.72 7.22 3.86
C ALA A 78 22.75 7.13 5.40
N GLY A 79 22.94 5.91 5.91
CA GLY A 79 22.95 5.64 7.35
C GLY A 79 21.57 5.50 8.00
N SER A 80 20.47 5.50 7.24
CA SER A 80 19.16 5.09 7.76
C SER A 80 19.22 3.66 8.33
N ASP A 81 18.47 3.44 9.41
CA ASP A 81 18.38 2.14 10.10
C ASP A 81 17.52 1.14 9.31
N ALA A 82 16.63 1.63 8.45
CA ALA A 82 15.78 0.83 7.57
C ALA A 82 15.30 1.65 6.37
N ALA A 83 14.78 0.95 5.35
CA ALA A 83 14.11 1.59 4.22
C ALA A 83 12.80 0.87 3.86
N ILE A 84 11.81 1.65 3.40
CA ILE A 84 10.52 1.16 2.91
C ILE A 84 10.32 1.70 1.49
N GLU A 85 10.30 0.80 0.51
CA GLU A 85 10.06 1.10 -0.90
C GLU A 85 8.55 1.15 -1.19
N ALA A 86 8.09 2.24 -1.79
CA ALA A 86 6.70 2.51 -2.17
C ALA A 86 6.62 3.26 -3.53
N VAL A 87 7.52 2.93 -4.46
CA VAL A 87 7.47 3.41 -5.85
C VAL A 87 6.36 2.71 -6.64
N VAL A 88 6.20 3.11 -7.90
CA VAL A 88 5.25 2.48 -8.82
C VAL A 88 5.47 0.97 -8.91
N GLU A 89 4.39 0.25 -9.18
CA GLU A 89 4.37 -1.22 -9.21
C GLU A 89 5.01 -1.77 -10.51
N ASP A 90 6.32 -1.54 -10.66
CA ASP A 90 7.16 -2.03 -11.75
C ASP A 90 8.28 -2.90 -11.18
N GLU A 91 8.32 -4.18 -11.58
CA GLU A 91 9.26 -5.17 -11.03
C GLU A 91 10.72 -4.75 -11.24
N GLN A 92 11.07 -4.26 -12.44
CA GLN A 92 12.45 -3.93 -12.77
C GLN A 92 12.93 -2.72 -11.96
N LEU A 93 12.10 -1.66 -11.90
CA LEU A 93 12.37 -0.48 -11.10
C LEU A 93 12.57 -0.84 -9.63
N LYS A 94 11.68 -1.65 -9.04
CA LYS A 94 11.80 -2.05 -7.64
C LYS A 94 13.09 -2.83 -7.41
N ARG A 95 13.46 -3.76 -8.29
CA ARG A 95 14.73 -4.50 -8.17
C ARG A 95 15.94 -3.56 -8.23
N ASP A 96 15.91 -2.54 -9.08
CA ASP A 96 16.97 -1.54 -9.17
C ASP A 96 17.04 -0.66 -7.90
N VAL A 97 15.89 -0.29 -7.33
CA VAL A 97 15.83 0.40 -6.03
C VAL A 97 16.42 -0.46 -4.93
N PHE A 98 16.03 -1.73 -4.82
CA PHE A 98 16.53 -2.64 -3.79
C PHE A 98 18.04 -2.85 -3.86
N LYS A 99 18.59 -2.96 -5.09
CA LYS A 99 20.04 -3.03 -5.27
C LYS A 99 20.74 -1.77 -4.76
N ARG A 100 20.23 -0.57 -5.09
CA ARG A 100 20.79 0.70 -4.59
C ARG A 100 20.66 0.83 -3.08
N LEU A 101 19.52 0.44 -2.51
CA LEU A 101 19.31 0.44 -1.06
C LEU A 101 20.29 -0.47 -0.33
N ASP A 102 20.50 -1.68 -0.86
CA ASP A 102 21.42 -2.65 -0.28
C ASP A 102 22.88 -2.17 -0.29
N ASP A 103 23.29 -1.50 -1.37
CA ASP A 103 24.62 -0.88 -1.48
C ASP A 103 24.79 0.34 -0.55
N LEU A 104 23.75 1.18 -0.43
CA LEU A 104 23.79 2.43 0.33
C LEU A 104 23.65 2.20 1.84
N LEU A 105 22.92 1.16 2.24
CA LEU A 105 22.58 0.86 3.63
C LEU A 105 23.09 -0.54 4.04
N PRO A 106 24.42 -0.75 4.10
CA PRO A 106 24.98 -2.06 4.44
C PRO A 106 24.62 -2.54 5.84
N ASP A 107 24.28 -1.63 6.77
CA ASP A 107 23.93 -1.94 8.16
C ASP A 107 22.42 -1.79 8.47
N ALA A 108 21.57 -1.60 7.45
CA ALA A 108 20.13 -1.51 7.67
C ALA A 108 19.57 -2.79 8.30
N LYS A 109 18.72 -2.63 9.32
CA LYS A 109 18.00 -3.69 10.01
C LYS A 109 17.06 -4.44 9.07
N PHE A 110 16.42 -3.71 8.15
CA PHE A 110 15.57 -4.29 7.11
C PHE A 110 15.43 -3.36 5.91
N LEU A 111 15.15 -3.97 4.76
CA LEU A 111 14.70 -3.31 3.53
C LEU A 111 13.32 -3.88 3.19
N ALA A 112 12.29 -3.05 3.28
CA ALA A 112 10.91 -3.48 3.08
C ALA A 112 10.32 -2.96 1.77
N SER A 113 9.43 -3.71 1.13
CA SER A 113 8.61 -3.24 0.01
C SER A 113 7.13 -3.18 0.40
N ASN A 114 6.45 -2.07 0.09
CA ASN A 114 4.99 -1.94 0.14
C ASN A 114 4.34 -2.42 -1.18
N THR A 115 4.89 -3.44 -1.82
CA THR A 115 4.28 -4.06 -3.01
C THR A 115 3.01 -4.81 -2.65
N SER A 116 2.08 -4.95 -3.59
CA SER A 116 0.90 -5.81 -3.47
C SER A 116 0.96 -7.04 -4.39
N SER A 117 1.96 -7.11 -5.27
CA SER A 117 1.99 -8.08 -6.38
C SER A 117 3.38 -8.60 -6.77
N VAL A 118 4.45 -7.86 -6.48
CA VAL A 118 5.81 -8.26 -6.85
C VAL A 118 6.34 -9.25 -5.82
N PRO A 119 6.81 -10.45 -6.23
CA PRO A 119 7.37 -11.41 -5.28
C PRO A 119 8.59 -10.85 -4.55
N ILE A 120 8.54 -10.87 -3.22
CA ILE A 120 9.60 -10.40 -2.32
C ILE A 120 10.92 -11.14 -2.59
N MET A 121 10.85 -12.43 -2.92
CA MET A 121 11.99 -13.25 -3.31
C MET A 121 12.77 -12.66 -4.49
N LYS A 122 12.07 -12.08 -5.48
CA LYS A 122 12.72 -11.46 -6.65
C LYS A 122 13.45 -10.17 -6.30
N LEU A 123 12.93 -9.42 -5.32
CA LEU A 123 13.55 -8.21 -4.79
C LEU A 123 14.80 -8.58 -3.99
N GLY A 124 14.68 -9.55 -3.08
CA GLY A 124 15.79 -10.07 -2.28
C GLY A 124 16.92 -10.68 -3.13
N ALA A 125 16.60 -11.47 -4.16
CA ALA A 125 17.60 -12.09 -5.03
C ALA A 125 18.50 -11.09 -5.79
N GLY A 126 18.11 -9.81 -5.87
CA GLY A 126 18.90 -8.73 -6.47
C GLY A 126 19.92 -8.08 -5.53
N THR A 127 19.92 -8.42 -4.24
CA THR A 127 20.75 -7.79 -3.21
C THR A 127 21.89 -8.71 -2.76
N LYS A 128 22.91 -8.13 -2.10
CA LYS A 128 24.00 -8.86 -1.43
C LYS A 128 23.54 -9.46 -0.11
N HIS A 129 22.58 -8.82 0.55
CA HIS A 129 22.01 -9.24 1.84
C HIS A 129 20.50 -9.51 1.70
N PRO A 130 20.11 -10.65 1.09
CA PRO A 130 18.70 -11.00 0.90
C PRO A 130 17.96 -11.32 2.21
N GLY A 131 18.68 -11.72 3.26
CA GLY A 131 18.11 -12.05 4.58
C GLY A 131 17.32 -10.92 5.23
N ARG A 132 17.69 -9.68 4.93
CA ARG A 132 17.04 -8.47 5.48
C ARG A 132 15.93 -7.89 4.61
N VAL A 133 15.53 -8.59 3.54
CA VAL A 133 14.47 -8.15 2.63
C VAL A 133 13.15 -8.82 2.99
N LEU A 134 12.09 -8.02 3.10
CA LEU A 134 10.71 -8.51 3.26
C LEU A 134 9.66 -7.57 2.66
N GLY A 135 8.42 -8.03 2.57
CA GLY A 135 7.28 -7.16 2.29
C GLY A 135 6.70 -6.58 3.57
N MET A 136 6.31 -5.31 3.50
CA MET A 136 5.58 -4.59 4.55
C MET A 136 4.41 -3.88 3.87
N HIS A 137 3.31 -4.61 3.72
CA HIS A 137 2.17 -4.16 2.93
C HIS A 137 1.16 -3.41 3.81
N PHE A 138 1.08 -2.09 3.60
CA PHE A 138 0.15 -1.20 4.28
C PHE A 138 -1.14 -1.04 3.49
N PHE A 139 -2.20 -0.58 4.18
CA PHE A 139 -3.51 -0.36 3.58
C PHE A 139 -3.87 1.13 3.54
N ASN A 140 -4.39 1.59 2.41
CA ASN A 140 -4.85 2.98 2.25
C ASN A 140 -6.22 3.21 2.94
N PRO A 141 -6.39 4.26 3.77
CA PRO A 141 -5.40 5.26 4.17
C PRO A 141 -4.45 4.80 5.28
N VAL A 142 -3.14 4.83 4.99
CA VAL A 142 -2.07 4.32 5.88
C VAL A 142 -2.06 4.93 7.28
N PRO A 143 -2.31 6.25 7.48
CA PRO A 143 -2.32 6.84 8.82
C PRO A 143 -3.56 6.48 9.67
N VAL A 144 -4.54 5.77 9.09
CA VAL A 144 -5.81 5.43 9.73
C VAL A 144 -5.98 3.93 9.91
N LEU A 145 -5.63 3.13 8.90
CA LEU A 145 -5.78 1.68 8.99
C LEU A 145 -4.67 1.06 9.86
N PRO A 146 -5.05 0.22 10.85
CA PRO A 146 -4.12 -0.30 11.84
C PRO A 146 -3.37 -1.55 11.36
N LEU A 147 -3.58 -2.04 10.14
CA LEU A 147 -3.04 -3.33 9.69
C LEU A 147 -1.79 -3.15 8.81
N VAL A 148 -0.84 -4.09 8.94
CA VAL A 148 0.25 -4.34 7.99
C VAL A 148 0.38 -5.85 7.77
N GLU A 149 0.58 -6.28 6.52
CA GLU A 149 1.00 -7.66 6.24
C GLU A 149 2.53 -7.73 6.18
N LEU A 150 3.12 -8.62 6.96
CA LEU A 150 4.54 -8.96 6.91
C LEU A 150 4.72 -10.14 5.97
N VAL A 151 5.37 -9.91 4.84
CA VAL A 151 5.47 -10.89 3.77
C VAL A 151 6.89 -11.42 3.70
N THR A 152 7.08 -12.68 4.07
CA THR A 152 8.40 -13.30 4.11
C THR A 152 8.67 -14.12 2.86
N SER A 153 9.88 -13.93 2.30
CA SER A 153 10.42 -14.83 1.29
C SER A 153 11.10 -16.02 1.96
N ILE A 154 11.47 -17.04 1.18
CA ILE A 154 12.28 -18.17 1.66
C ILE A 154 13.68 -17.76 2.14
N MET A 155 14.13 -16.54 1.80
CA MET A 155 15.43 -16.02 2.20
C MET A 155 15.35 -15.12 3.43
N THR A 156 14.17 -14.61 3.79
CA THR A 156 14.01 -13.63 4.86
C THR A 156 14.40 -14.26 6.20
N GLU A 157 15.30 -13.59 6.92
CA GLU A 157 15.81 -14.05 8.22
C GLU A 157 14.82 -13.75 9.34
N PRO A 158 14.65 -14.65 10.33
CA PRO A 158 13.75 -14.44 11.47
C PRO A 158 14.00 -13.12 12.21
N GLU A 159 15.26 -12.74 12.40
CA GLU A 159 15.66 -11.50 13.07
C GLU A 159 15.13 -10.25 12.34
N THR A 160 15.01 -10.33 11.00
CA THR A 160 14.46 -9.25 10.18
C THR A 160 12.95 -9.14 10.37
N VAL A 161 12.25 -10.27 10.47
CA VAL A 161 10.81 -10.30 10.76
C VAL A 161 10.52 -9.67 12.12
N GLU A 162 11.30 -10.04 13.14
CA GLU A 162 11.18 -9.45 14.48
C GLU A 162 11.46 -7.94 14.48
N ALA A 163 12.50 -7.50 13.76
CA ALA A 163 12.82 -6.07 13.64
C ALA A 163 11.68 -5.27 12.98
N VAL A 164 11.05 -5.80 11.93
CA VAL A 164 9.90 -5.13 11.29
C VAL A 164 8.66 -5.20 12.15
N ARG A 165 8.40 -6.32 12.84
CA ARG A 165 7.25 -6.42 13.74
C ARG A 165 7.36 -5.43 14.89
N GLU A 166 8.52 -5.34 15.53
CA GLU A 166 8.76 -4.37 16.61
C GLU A 166 8.60 -2.92 16.11
N PHE A 167 9.08 -2.64 14.89
CA PHE A 167 8.87 -1.34 14.28
C PHE A 167 7.38 -1.05 14.01
N ALA A 168 6.66 -1.99 13.39
CA ALA A 168 5.26 -1.82 13.04
C ALA A 168 4.34 -1.73 14.26
N GLU A 169 4.48 -2.66 15.21
CA GLU A 169 3.62 -2.77 16.38
C GLU A 169 4.05 -1.83 17.50
N GLY A 170 5.34 -1.86 17.86
CA GLY A 170 5.90 -1.08 18.97
C GLY A 170 6.07 0.40 18.65
N THR A 171 6.41 0.75 17.40
CA THR A 171 6.67 2.15 17.01
C THR A 171 5.51 2.78 16.24
N LEU A 172 4.97 2.10 15.22
CA LEU A 172 3.90 2.67 14.38
C LEU A 172 2.48 2.43 14.94
N GLY A 173 2.34 1.63 16.00
CA GLY A 173 1.04 1.31 16.59
C GLY A 173 0.12 0.51 15.66
N LYS A 174 0.70 -0.26 14.74
CA LYS A 174 -0.01 -1.13 13.81
C LYS A 174 -0.12 -2.55 14.39
N GLN A 175 -0.91 -3.39 13.74
CA GLN A 175 -1.06 -4.81 14.01
C GLN A 175 -0.50 -5.54 12.79
N CYS A 176 0.35 -6.53 13.03
CA CYS A 176 0.92 -7.32 11.96
C CYS A 176 0.18 -8.64 11.78
N ILE A 177 0.02 -9.04 10.52
CA ILE A 177 -0.32 -10.41 10.15
C ILE A 177 0.74 -10.97 9.22
N ASP A 178 0.99 -12.27 9.32
CA ASP A 178 2.02 -12.93 8.52
C ASP A 178 1.45 -13.44 7.20
N SER A 179 2.24 -13.27 6.14
CA SER A 179 1.94 -13.84 4.84
C SER A 179 3.19 -14.47 4.22
N GLN A 180 2.97 -15.53 3.44
CA GLN A 180 4.00 -16.05 2.56
C GLN A 180 4.09 -15.18 1.30
N ASP A 181 5.27 -15.16 0.70
CA ASP A 181 5.52 -14.47 -0.57
C ASP A 181 4.72 -15.09 -1.73
N ARG A 182 3.51 -14.55 -1.92
CA ARG A 182 2.52 -14.95 -2.94
C ARG A 182 1.64 -13.77 -3.31
N ALA A 183 1.11 -13.70 -4.53
CA ALA A 183 0.24 -12.61 -4.97
C ALA A 183 -0.96 -12.42 -4.03
N GLY A 184 -1.24 -11.15 -3.69
CA GLY A 184 -2.37 -10.73 -2.85
C GLY A 184 -2.33 -11.18 -1.38
N PHE A 185 -1.24 -11.82 -0.93
CA PHE A 185 -0.96 -12.10 0.48
C PHE A 185 -2.12 -12.79 1.22
N VAL A 186 -2.68 -12.17 2.26
CA VAL A 186 -3.85 -12.67 2.99
C VAL A 186 -5.09 -11.88 2.59
N VAL A 187 -5.07 -10.56 2.75
CA VAL A 187 -6.27 -9.73 2.60
C VAL A 187 -6.76 -9.71 1.16
N ASN A 188 -5.91 -9.42 0.18
CA ASN A 188 -6.32 -9.32 -1.22
C ASN A 188 -6.65 -10.69 -1.82
N ALA A 189 -5.98 -11.76 -1.38
CA ALA A 189 -6.30 -13.13 -1.78
C ALA A 189 -7.74 -13.54 -1.42
N LEU A 190 -8.32 -12.96 -0.35
CA LEU A 190 -9.73 -13.18 0.03
C LEU A 190 -10.66 -12.11 -0.53
N LEU A 191 -10.26 -10.85 -0.44
CA LEU A 191 -11.09 -9.70 -0.78
C LEU A 191 -11.40 -9.66 -2.28
N ILE A 192 -10.39 -9.84 -3.13
CA ILE A 192 -10.53 -9.63 -4.58
C ILE A 192 -11.52 -10.64 -5.19
N PRO A 193 -11.40 -11.97 -4.97
CA PRO A 193 -12.39 -12.91 -5.48
C PRO A 193 -13.81 -12.65 -5.00
N TYR A 194 -13.98 -12.19 -3.75
CA TYR A 194 -15.28 -11.77 -3.21
C TYR A 194 -15.86 -10.59 -4.00
N LEU A 195 -15.06 -9.55 -4.27
CA LEU A 195 -15.48 -8.40 -5.07
C LEU A 195 -15.83 -8.82 -6.52
N LEU A 196 -15.00 -9.66 -7.15
CA LEU A 196 -15.29 -10.16 -8.49
C LEU A 196 -16.59 -10.96 -8.54
N SER A 197 -16.90 -11.75 -7.50
CA SER A 197 -18.18 -12.47 -7.40
C SER A 197 -19.38 -11.52 -7.37
N ALA A 198 -19.31 -10.42 -6.62
CA ALA A 198 -20.35 -9.40 -6.60
C ALA A 198 -20.53 -8.73 -7.98
N ILE A 199 -19.42 -8.45 -8.68
CA ILE A 199 -19.46 -7.89 -10.04
C ILE A 199 -20.12 -8.87 -11.02
N ARG A 200 -19.80 -10.17 -10.96
CA ARG A 200 -20.45 -11.21 -11.81
C ARG A 200 -21.95 -11.30 -11.53
N MET A 201 -22.36 -11.21 -10.27
CA MET A 201 -23.78 -11.22 -9.90
C MET A 201 -24.50 -10.02 -10.53
N TYR A 202 -23.91 -8.83 -10.46
CA TYR A 202 -24.45 -7.63 -11.10
C TYR A 202 -24.47 -7.74 -12.63
N GLU A 203 -23.37 -8.20 -13.24
CA GLU A 203 -23.23 -8.38 -14.69
C GLU A 203 -24.27 -9.35 -15.27
N SER A 204 -24.59 -10.43 -14.55
CA SER A 204 -25.62 -11.39 -14.97
C SER A 204 -27.06 -10.86 -14.87
N GLY A 205 -27.26 -9.70 -14.23
CA GLY A 205 -28.59 -9.15 -13.95
C GLY A 205 -29.35 -9.89 -12.85
N PHE A 206 -28.69 -10.76 -12.08
CA PHE A 206 -29.32 -11.54 -11.02
C PHE A 206 -29.87 -10.66 -9.89
N ALA A 207 -29.18 -9.56 -9.57
CA ALA A 207 -29.60 -8.61 -8.55
C ALA A 207 -29.16 -7.18 -8.92
N SER A 208 -29.88 -6.18 -8.39
CA SER A 208 -29.49 -4.78 -8.51
C SER A 208 -28.21 -4.51 -7.72
N LYS A 209 -27.43 -3.48 -8.10
CA LYS A 209 -26.23 -3.12 -7.35
C LYS A 209 -26.56 -2.67 -5.92
N GLU A 210 -27.69 -2.01 -5.73
CA GLU A 210 -28.19 -1.59 -4.43
C GLU A 210 -28.52 -2.79 -3.52
N ASP A 211 -29.18 -3.82 -4.05
CA ASP A 211 -29.52 -5.01 -3.26
C ASP A 211 -28.29 -5.86 -2.94
N ILE A 212 -27.32 -5.97 -3.86
CA ILE A 212 -26.04 -6.64 -3.61
C ILE A 212 -25.30 -5.95 -2.45
N ASP A 213 -25.18 -4.63 -2.49
CA ASP A 213 -24.51 -3.86 -1.45
C ASP A 213 -25.26 -3.90 -0.12
N HIS A 214 -26.59 -3.72 -0.13
CA HIS A 214 -27.41 -3.82 1.07
C HIS A 214 -27.39 -5.22 1.70
N GLY A 215 -27.40 -6.28 0.89
CA GLY A 215 -27.30 -7.65 1.38
C GLY A 215 -26.03 -7.88 2.20
N MET A 216 -24.89 -7.39 1.68
CA MET A 216 -23.61 -7.53 2.37
C MET A 216 -23.47 -6.62 3.60
N VAL A 217 -24.05 -5.42 3.56
CA VAL A 217 -24.05 -4.50 4.71
C VAL A 217 -24.96 -4.98 5.83
N LEU A 218 -26.22 -5.30 5.53
CA LEU A 218 -27.23 -5.63 6.55
C LEU A 218 -27.16 -7.10 6.97
N GLY A 219 -26.84 -8.00 6.05
CA GLY A 219 -26.79 -9.44 6.30
C GLY A 219 -25.46 -9.93 6.88
N CYS A 220 -24.34 -9.38 6.41
CA CYS A 220 -22.99 -9.78 6.84
C CYS A 220 -22.29 -8.73 7.71
N ALA A 221 -22.99 -7.64 8.05
CA ALA A 221 -22.47 -6.56 8.87
C ALA A 221 -21.20 -5.90 8.32
N HIS A 222 -20.97 -5.93 7.00
CA HIS A 222 -19.87 -5.21 6.39
C HIS A 222 -20.12 -3.68 6.47
N PRO A 223 -19.09 -2.86 6.72
CA PRO A 223 -19.26 -1.40 6.81
C PRO A 223 -19.60 -0.77 5.45
N MET A 224 -19.36 -1.48 4.35
CA MET A 224 -19.59 -1.04 2.99
C MET A 224 -19.88 -2.25 2.08
N GLY A 225 -20.79 -2.08 1.13
CA GLY A 225 -21.09 -3.10 0.13
C GLY A 225 -19.94 -3.29 -0.87
N PRO A 226 -19.81 -4.48 -1.49
CA PRO A 226 -18.71 -4.82 -2.37
C PRO A 226 -18.59 -3.92 -3.62
N LEU A 227 -19.70 -3.49 -4.22
CA LEU A 227 -19.64 -2.65 -5.42
C LEU A 227 -19.23 -1.22 -5.06
N ARG A 228 -19.77 -0.67 -3.97
CA ARG A 228 -19.32 0.61 -3.41
C ARG A 228 -17.85 0.57 -2.99
N LEU A 229 -17.39 -0.54 -2.40
CA LEU A 229 -16.00 -0.74 -2.02
C LEU A 229 -15.09 -0.82 -3.25
N SER A 230 -15.52 -1.51 -4.32
CA SER A 230 -14.81 -1.56 -5.59
C SER A 230 -14.60 -0.16 -6.19
N ASP A 231 -15.64 0.68 -6.18
CA ASP A 231 -15.55 2.08 -6.61
C ASP A 231 -14.62 2.93 -5.73
N LEU A 232 -14.49 2.60 -4.44
CA LEU A 232 -13.59 3.29 -3.51
C LEU A 232 -12.13 2.90 -3.73
N ILE A 233 -11.86 1.61 -3.97
CA ILE A 233 -10.54 1.07 -4.31
C ILE A 233 -10.07 1.62 -5.66
N GLY A 234 -10.99 1.71 -6.62
CA GLY A 234 -10.73 2.02 -8.02
C GLY A 234 -10.73 0.76 -8.86
N LEU A 235 -11.51 0.79 -9.96
CA LEU A 235 -11.75 -0.42 -10.77
C LEU A 235 -10.52 -0.88 -11.56
N ASP A 236 -9.65 0.05 -11.93
CA ASP A 236 -8.34 -0.24 -12.54
C ASP A 236 -7.39 -0.94 -11.56
N THR A 237 -7.34 -0.48 -10.30
CA THR A 237 -6.58 -1.15 -9.23
C THR A 237 -7.13 -2.56 -8.99
N LEU A 238 -8.45 -2.71 -8.91
CA LEU A 238 -9.11 -4.00 -8.74
C LEU A 238 -8.78 -4.96 -9.89
N LEU A 239 -8.83 -4.46 -11.13
CA LEU A 239 -8.49 -5.23 -12.32
C LEU A 239 -7.02 -5.69 -12.27
N ALA A 240 -6.08 -4.77 -12.03
CA ALA A 240 -4.65 -5.09 -11.99
C ALA A 240 -4.32 -6.15 -10.92
N VAL A 241 -4.91 -6.05 -9.72
CA VAL A 241 -4.70 -7.06 -8.67
C VAL A 241 -5.34 -8.39 -9.05
N SER A 242 -6.50 -8.40 -9.69
CA SER A 242 -7.13 -9.64 -10.17
C SER A 242 -6.31 -10.36 -11.23
N GLU A 243 -5.68 -9.63 -12.15
CA GLU A 243 -4.79 -10.18 -13.17
C GLU A 243 -3.54 -10.78 -12.53
N SER A 244 -2.91 -10.08 -11.58
CA SER A 244 -1.78 -10.60 -10.81
C SER A 244 -2.11 -11.89 -10.07
N LEU A 245 -3.26 -11.95 -9.39
CA LEU A 245 -3.74 -13.17 -8.73
C LEU A 245 -3.99 -14.31 -9.73
N TYR A 246 -4.58 -14.01 -10.89
CA TYR A 246 -4.84 -15.02 -11.90
C TYR A 246 -3.55 -15.53 -12.55
N ASP A 247 -2.57 -14.67 -12.78
CA ASP A 247 -1.31 -15.06 -13.41
C ASP A 247 -0.48 -16.00 -12.54
N GLU A 248 -0.53 -15.80 -11.22
CA GLU A 248 0.16 -16.66 -10.26
C GLU A 248 -0.58 -17.99 -10.02
N PHE A 249 -1.87 -17.94 -9.68
CA PHE A 249 -2.59 -19.12 -9.21
C PHE A 249 -3.40 -19.84 -10.29
N ARG A 250 -3.68 -19.17 -11.41
CA ARG A 250 -4.59 -19.65 -12.48
C ARG A 250 -5.98 -20.05 -11.95
N ASP A 251 -6.39 -19.50 -10.82
CA ASP A 251 -7.69 -19.75 -10.22
C ASP A 251 -8.81 -19.00 -10.99
N PRO A 252 -9.82 -19.70 -11.53
CA PRO A 252 -10.97 -19.07 -12.18
C PRO A 252 -11.69 -18.02 -11.33
N ALA A 253 -11.65 -18.13 -9.99
CA ALA A 253 -12.25 -17.17 -9.08
C ALA A 253 -11.63 -15.76 -9.22
N SER A 254 -10.35 -15.69 -9.61
CA SER A 254 -9.58 -14.45 -9.80
C SER A 254 -9.74 -13.84 -11.19
N VAL A 255 -10.45 -14.50 -12.13
CA VAL A 255 -10.63 -13.98 -13.49
C VAL A 255 -11.53 -12.75 -13.49
N ALA A 256 -11.00 -11.61 -13.95
CA ALA A 256 -11.77 -10.37 -14.09
C ALA A 256 -13.03 -10.57 -14.95
N PRO A 257 -14.23 -10.19 -14.45
CA PRO A 257 -15.46 -10.23 -15.24
C PRO A 257 -15.39 -9.30 -16.46
N ALA A 258 -16.14 -9.60 -17.53
CA ALA A 258 -16.06 -8.79 -18.74
C ALA A 258 -16.53 -7.35 -18.50
N LEU A 259 -17.57 -7.17 -17.67
CA LEU A 259 -18.03 -5.85 -17.23
C LEU A 259 -16.92 -5.00 -16.59
N LEU A 260 -16.11 -5.58 -15.70
CA LEU A 260 -15.00 -4.86 -15.05
C LEU A 260 -14.02 -4.31 -16.09
N ASN A 261 -13.60 -5.16 -17.03
CA ASN A 261 -12.74 -4.76 -18.14
C ASN A 261 -13.33 -3.59 -18.93
N ARG A 262 -14.61 -3.68 -19.33
CA ARG A 262 -15.29 -2.63 -20.10
C ARG A 262 -15.43 -1.32 -19.33
N MET A 263 -15.66 -1.37 -18.03
CA MET A 263 -15.72 -0.18 -17.19
C MET A 263 -14.37 0.52 -17.10
N VAL A 264 -13.28 -0.23 -16.96
CA VAL A 264 -11.91 0.32 -16.94
C VAL A 264 -11.56 0.92 -18.31
N GLU A 265 -11.81 0.21 -19.40
CA GLU A 265 -11.62 0.72 -20.78
C GLU A 265 -12.38 2.02 -21.05
N ALA A 266 -13.58 2.16 -20.46
CA ALA A 266 -14.41 3.35 -20.59
C ALA A 266 -14.03 4.50 -19.62
N GLY A 267 -12.99 4.33 -18.79
CA GLY A 267 -12.58 5.34 -17.81
C GLY A 267 -13.51 5.48 -16.60
N LEU A 268 -14.39 4.49 -16.35
CA LEU A 268 -15.30 4.44 -15.22
C LEU A 268 -14.59 3.84 -13.99
N LEU A 269 -13.61 4.55 -13.45
CA LEU A 269 -12.69 4.07 -12.43
C LEU A 269 -13.22 4.20 -10.98
N GLY A 270 -14.51 4.47 -10.79
CA GLY A 270 -15.11 4.64 -9.47
C GLY A 270 -15.03 6.08 -8.96
N ARG A 271 -14.80 6.26 -7.67
CA ARG A 271 -14.87 7.57 -7.01
C ARG A 271 -13.84 8.56 -7.56
N LYS A 272 -12.67 8.09 -7.97
CA LYS A 272 -11.57 8.94 -8.46
C LYS A 272 -11.82 9.55 -9.85
N SER A 273 -12.68 8.93 -10.67
CA SER A 273 -13.12 9.45 -11.97
C SER A 273 -14.53 10.06 -11.92
N GLY A 274 -15.13 10.14 -10.73
CA GLY A 274 -16.50 10.61 -10.55
C GLY A 274 -17.58 9.58 -10.91
N ARG A 275 -17.24 8.39 -11.42
CA ARG A 275 -18.22 7.35 -11.77
C ARG A 275 -17.58 5.97 -11.88
N GLY A 276 -18.27 4.98 -11.32
CA GLY A 276 -18.03 3.54 -11.51
C GLY A 276 -19.36 2.79 -11.53
N PHE A 277 -19.58 1.90 -10.56
CA PHE A 277 -20.91 1.32 -10.31
C PHE A 277 -21.91 2.39 -9.88
N TYR A 278 -21.46 3.37 -9.10
CA TYR A 278 -22.24 4.53 -8.67
C TYR A 278 -21.75 5.83 -9.31
N ASP A 279 -22.59 6.86 -9.24
CA ASP A 279 -22.29 8.23 -9.66
C ASP A 279 -21.78 9.05 -8.46
N TYR A 280 -20.66 9.74 -8.67
CA TYR A 280 -19.96 10.60 -7.70
C TYR A 280 -19.66 11.99 -8.28
N SER A 281 -20.27 12.37 -9.41
CA SER A 281 -20.03 13.66 -10.07
C SER A 281 -20.65 14.85 -9.32
N LYS A 282 -21.14 14.66 -8.10
CA LYS A 282 -21.82 15.65 -7.26
C LYS A 282 -21.13 15.81 -5.93
#